data_AF-A0A9D6YI35-F1
#
_entry.id   AF-A0A9D6YI35-F1
#
_cell.length_a   1.000
_cell.length_b   1.000
_cell.length_c   1.000
_cell.angle_alpha   90.00
_cell.angle_beta   90.00
_cell.angle_gamma   90.00
#
_symmetry.space_group_name_H-M   'P 1'
#
loop_
_entity.id
_entity.type
_entity.pdbx_description
1 polymer ?
#
loop_
_entity_poly.entity_id
_entity_poly.type
_entity_poly.pdbx_seq_one_letter_code
_entity_poly.pdbx_strand_id
1 'polypeptide(L)'
;MSWTLKKKFQALLAAEKGFVRKDWGGKVAVALVYPNTYAVGMSNLGFQTIYRHLNAIPDVVCERVFLPDPEDIDELRRTATPILSLESLRPLADFHMIGFSVTYEGDYINVLRLLQLGGIPLRAADRRPHDPLVLMGGVCAFSNPEPVAPFMDFVVVGEGEELVVELMAAYRDGYRDREGFLSAL
;
A
#
# COMPACT_ATOMS: atom_id res chain seq x y z
N MET A 1 -14.27 -6.62 -13.33
CA MET A 1 -14.43 -5.62 -12.26
C MET A 1 -15.90 -5.46 -11.92
N SER A 2 -16.27 -5.68 -10.65
CA SER A 2 -17.65 -5.52 -10.17
C SER A 2 -18.14 -4.07 -10.31
N TRP A 3 -19.33 -3.91 -10.89
CA TRP A 3 -19.98 -2.60 -10.98
C TRP A 3 -20.35 -2.02 -9.61
N THR A 4 -20.71 -2.89 -8.67
CA THR A 4 -21.06 -2.53 -7.29
C THR A 4 -19.86 -1.90 -6.57
N LEU A 5 -18.70 -2.56 -6.61
CA LEU A 5 -17.45 -2.06 -6.00
C LEU A 5 -17.02 -0.73 -6.62
N LYS A 6 -17.06 -0.64 -7.95
CA LYS A 6 -16.75 0.61 -8.69
C LYS A 6 -17.62 1.77 -8.19
N LYS A 7 -18.94 1.56 -8.10
CA LYS A 7 -19.88 2.59 -7.65
C LYS A 7 -19.64 3.00 -6.20
N LYS A 8 -19.31 2.05 -5.32
CA LYS A 8 -18.99 2.32 -3.91
C LYS A 8 -17.75 3.21 -3.78
N PHE A 9 -16.67 2.88 -4.47
CA PHE A 9 -15.41 3.64 -4.41
C PHE A 9 -15.57 5.05 -5.00
N GLN A 10 -16.31 5.17 -6.11
CA GLN A 10 -16.64 6.47 -6.69
C GLN A 10 -17.49 7.33 -5.75
N ALA A 11 -18.46 6.74 -5.05
CA ALA A 11 -19.28 7.47 -4.08
C ALA A 11 -18.45 7.92 -2.86
N LEU A 12 -17.55 7.08 -2.36
CA LEU A 12 -16.63 7.43 -1.26
C LEU A 12 -15.77 8.64 -1.64
N LEU A 13 -15.08 8.59 -2.78
CA LEU A 13 -14.24 9.69 -3.24
C LEU A 13 -15.02 10.97 -3.55
N ALA A 14 -16.23 10.86 -4.10
CA ALA A 14 -17.07 12.03 -4.38
C ALA A 14 -17.48 12.77 -3.09
N ALA A 15 -17.57 12.06 -1.97
CA ALA A 15 -17.86 12.64 -0.65
C ALA A 15 -16.59 13.11 0.09
N GLU A 16 -15.40 12.63 -0.31
CA GLU A 16 -14.13 12.98 0.31
C GLU A 16 -13.58 14.31 -0.23
N LYS A 17 -12.90 15.08 0.63
CA LYS A 17 -12.14 16.26 0.24
C LYS A 17 -10.65 16.00 0.41
N GLY A 18 -9.85 16.42 -0.56
CA GLY A 18 -8.39 16.40 -0.45
C GLY A 18 -7.71 15.14 -0.97
N PHE A 19 -8.45 14.20 -1.59
CA PHE A 19 -7.83 13.12 -2.34
C PHE A 19 -7.04 13.69 -3.52
N VAL A 20 -5.91 13.06 -3.84
CA VAL A 20 -5.04 13.42 -4.95
C VAL A 20 -5.17 12.34 -6.02
N ARG A 21 -5.35 12.76 -7.27
CA ARG A 21 -5.30 11.87 -8.43
C ARG A 21 -4.25 12.37 -9.42
N LYS A 22 -3.27 11.53 -9.73
CA LYS A 22 -2.22 11.81 -10.71
C LYS A 22 -2.27 10.81 -11.86
N ASP A 23 -1.76 11.23 -13.01
CA ASP A 23 -1.45 10.31 -14.09
C ASP A 23 -0.21 9.48 -13.73
N TRP A 24 -0.28 8.17 -13.98
CA TRP A 24 0.78 7.21 -13.64
C TRP A 24 1.99 7.29 -14.59
N GLY A 25 1.84 7.87 -15.78
CA GLY A 25 2.86 7.86 -16.82
C GLY A 25 4.23 8.35 -16.32
N GLY A 26 5.20 7.44 -16.35
CA GLY A 26 6.60 7.68 -15.95
C GLY A 26 6.85 7.83 -14.44
N LYS A 27 5.82 7.67 -13.59
CA LYS A 27 5.93 7.88 -12.14
C LYS A 27 6.15 6.58 -11.39
N VAL A 28 6.76 6.67 -10.22
CA VAL A 28 6.80 5.56 -9.27
C VAL A 28 5.43 5.45 -8.59
N ALA A 29 4.71 4.36 -8.89
CA ALA A 29 3.44 4.03 -8.26
C ALA A 29 3.62 3.36 -6.89
N VAL A 30 3.04 3.97 -5.86
CA VAL A 30 3.02 3.47 -4.48
C VAL A 30 1.58 3.23 -4.02
N ALA A 31 1.29 2.02 -3.58
CA ALA A 31 0.06 1.70 -2.86
C ALA A 31 0.30 1.92 -1.36
N LEU A 32 -0.28 2.98 -0.80
CA LEU A 32 -0.25 3.22 0.64
C LEU A 32 -1.44 2.51 1.29
N VAL A 33 -1.17 1.41 1.98
CA VAL A 33 -2.17 0.48 2.48
C VAL A 33 -2.40 0.70 3.97
N TYR A 34 -3.65 0.95 4.35
CA TYR A 34 -4.07 0.89 5.75
C TYR A 34 -4.77 -0.46 5.99
N PRO A 35 -4.24 -1.34 6.86
CA PRO A 35 -4.76 -2.70 7.07
C PRO A 35 -6.05 -2.75 7.92
N ASN A 36 -6.92 -1.76 7.74
CA ASN A 36 -8.20 -1.63 8.42
C ASN A 36 -9.19 -0.89 7.50
N THR A 37 -10.42 -0.68 7.97
CA THR A 37 -11.46 0.02 7.23
C THR A 37 -11.05 1.44 6.82
N TYR A 38 -11.67 1.93 5.76
CA TYR A 38 -11.49 3.31 5.29
C TYR A 38 -11.70 4.34 6.41
N ALA A 39 -12.76 4.21 7.22
CA ALA A 39 -13.06 5.16 8.29
C ALA A 39 -11.93 5.25 9.35
N VAL A 40 -11.35 4.11 9.72
CA VAL A 40 -10.22 4.07 10.68
C VAL A 40 -8.97 4.68 10.05
N GLY A 41 -8.63 4.30 8.81
CA GLY A 41 -7.45 4.86 8.13
C GLY A 41 -7.56 6.36 7.85
N MET A 42 -8.74 6.86 7.55
CA MET A 42 -8.99 8.30 7.39
C MET A 42 -8.93 9.08 8.70
N SER A 43 -9.08 8.39 9.84
CA SER A 43 -8.93 8.97 11.17
C SER A 43 -7.47 8.94 11.67
N ASN A 44 -6.54 8.39 10.87
CA ASN A 44 -5.13 8.30 11.23
C ASN A 44 -4.32 9.44 10.59
N LEU A 45 -3.89 10.40 11.40
CA LEU A 45 -3.12 11.56 10.91
C LEU A 45 -1.81 11.14 10.25
N GLY A 46 -1.06 10.20 10.84
CA GLY A 46 0.21 9.72 10.28
C GLY A 46 0.03 9.15 8.87
N PHE A 47 -1.00 8.34 8.65
CA PHE A 47 -1.35 7.82 7.33
C PHE A 47 -1.68 8.93 6.33
N GLN A 48 -2.49 9.92 6.72
CA GLN A 48 -2.82 11.07 5.86
C GLN A 48 -1.58 11.92 5.53
N THR A 49 -0.69 12.08 6.50
CA THR A 49 0.56 12.82 6.32
C THR A 49 1.45 12.14 5.30
N ILE A 50 1.74 10.84 5.44
CA ILE A 50 2.53 10.08 4.45
C ILE A 50 1.88 10.11 3.06
N TYR A 51 0.55 9.95 2.98
CA TYR A 51 -0.18 10.06 1.72
C TYR A 51 0.08 11.41 1.03
N ARG A 52 0.06 12.51 1.79
CA ARG A 52 0.32 13.85 1.29
C ARG A 52 1.78 14.03 0.88
N HIS A 53 2.74 13.57 1.67
CA HIS A 53 4.16 13.68 1.36
C HIS A 53 4.53 12.93 0.07
N LEU A 54 4.09 11.69 -0.08
CA LEU A 54 4.27 10.92 -1.32
C LEU A 54 3.68 11.66 -2.52
N ASN A 55 2.46 12.19 -2.37
CA ASN A 55 1.81 12.93 -3.44
C ASN A 55 2.35 14.35 -3.66
N ALA A 56 3.19 14.88 -2.77
CA ALA A 56 3.92 16.13 -3.02
C ALA A 56 5.13 15.92 -3.95
N ILE A 57 5.65 14.70 -4.05
CA ILE A 57 6.78 14.39 -4.94
C ILE A 57 6.26 14.33 -6.40
N PRO A 58 6.82 15.12 -7.33
CA PRO A 58 6.31 15.23 -8.70
C PRO A 58 6.23 13.89 -9.44
N ASP A 59 7.26 13.05 -9.29
CA ASP A 59 7.43 11.80 -10.02
C ASP A 59 6.89 10.57 -9.27
N VAL A 60 6.06 10.79 -8.25
CA VAL A 60 5.39 9.73 -7.48
C VAL A 60 3.88 9.86 -7.62
N VAL A 61 3.23 8.72 -7.84
CA VAL A 61 1.77 8.59 -7.69
C VAL A 61 1.51 7.67 -6.51
N CYS A 62 0.80 8.19 -5.50
CA CYS A 62 0.44 7.42 -4.33
C CYS A 62 -1.09 7.31 -4.25
N GLU A 63 -1.56 6.07 -4.16
CA GLU A 63 -2.97 5.73 -4.04
C GLU A 63 -3.21 4.87 -2.81
N ARG A 64 -4.40 4.99 -2.22
CA ARG A 64 -4.73 4.37 -0.94
C ARG A 64 -5.47 3.08 -1.15
N VAL A 65 -5.20 2.11 -0.27
CA VAL A 65 -5.89 0.83 -0.24
C VAL A 65 -6.27 0.53 1.20
N PHE A 66 -7.48 0.03 1.39
CA PHE A 66 -8.04 -0.27 2.70
C PHE A 66 -8.54 -1.71 2.73
N LEU A 67 -8.70 -2.26 3.94
CA LEU A 67 -9.40 -3.53 4.11
C LEU A 67 -10.88 -3.34 3.74
N PRO A 68 -11.43 -4.09 2.77
CA PRO A 68 -12.84 -4.00 2.43
C PRO A 68 -13.72 -4.62 3.51
N ASP A 69 -14.98 -4.20 3.55
CA ASP A 69 -16.00 -4.83 4.38
C ASP A 69 -16.21 -6.30 3.95
N PRO A 70 -16.72 -7.18 4.84
CA PRO A 70 -16.93 -8.60 4.52
C PRO A 70 -17.74 -8.84 3.23
N GLU A 71 -18.77 -8.04 2.98
CA GLU A 71 -19.60 -8.14 1.77
C GLU A 71 -18.82 -7.81 0.49
N ASP A 72 -17.92 -6.82 0.56
CA ASP A 72 -17.06 -6.46 -0.57
C ASP A 72 -16.00 -7.54 -0.83
N ILE A 73 -15.47 -8.17 0.22
CA ILE A 73 -14.54 -9.30 0.10
C ILE A 73 -15.19 -10.47 -0.63
N ASP A 74 -16.45 -10.79 -0.31
CA ASP A 74 -17.18 -11.86 -0.98
C ASP A 74 -17.46 -11.52 -2.45
N GLU A 75 -17.73 -10.25 -2.75
CA GLU A 75 -17.88 -9.77 -4.14
C GLU A 75 -16.55 -9.84 -4.93
N LEU A 76 -15.42 -9.46 -4.31
CA LEU A 76 -14.08 -9.59 -4.91
C LEU A 76 -13.79 -11.04 -5.27
N ARG A 77 -14.06 -11.98 -4.35
CA ARG A 77 -13.89 -13.43 -4.58
C ARG A 77 -14.81 -13.96 -5.66
N ARG A 78 -16.11 -13.64 -5.59
CA ARG A 78 -17.14 -14.09 -6.55
C ARG A 78 -16.81 -13.64 -7.98
N THR A 79 -16.21 -12.47 -8.13
CA THR A 79 -15.86 -11.89 -9.44
C THR A 79 -14.41 -12.09 -9.84
N ALA A 80 -13.61 -12.79 -9.02
CA ALA A 80 -12.15 -12.89 -9.17
C ALA A 80 -11.47 -11.52 -9.41
N THR A 81 -12.02 -10.46 -8.80
CA THR A 81 -11.45 -9.11 -8.87
C THR A 81 -10.39 -9.00 -7.76
N PRO A 82 -9.14 -8.60 -8.05
CA PRO A 82 -8.13 -8.36 -7.02
C PRO A 82 -8.51 -7.13 -6.17
N ILE A 83 -7.89 -6.97 -5.00
CA ILE A 83 -8.02 -5.73 -4.23
C ILE A 83 -7.53 -4.54 -5.07
N LEU A 84 -8.28 -3.44 -5.00
CA LEU A 84 -8.06 -2.25 -5.82
C LEU A 84 -7.74 -1.04 -4.96
N SER A 85 -6.96 -0.12 -5.52
CA SER A 85 -6.78 1.23 -4.98
C SER A 85 -8.06 2.05 -5.05
N LEU A 86 -8.19 3.01 -4.14
CA LEU A 86 -9.37 3.86 -4.03
C LEU A 86 -9.47 4.83 -5.21
N GLU A 87 -8.39 5.54 -5.51
CA GLU A 87 -8.34 6.69 -6.43
C GLU A 87 -8.62 6.33 -7.89
N SER A 88 -8.05 5.21 -8.35
CA SER A 88 -8.09 4.84 -9.77
C SER A 88 -8.51 3.40 -10.05
N LEU A 89 -8.84 2.63 -9.01
CA LEU A 89 -9.28 1.23 -9.10
C LEU A 89 -8.20 0.32 -9.71
N ARG A 90 -6.93 0.53 -9.31
CA ARG A 90 -5.78 -0.27 -9.77
C ARG A 90 -5.54 -1.47 -8.87
N PRO A 91 -5.35 -2.67 -9.44
CA PRO A 91 -4.87 -3.84 -8.70
C PRO A 91 -3.59 -3.55 -7.93
N LEU A 92 -3.47 -4.15 -6.74
CA LEU A 92 -2.27 -4.03 -5.91
C LEU A 92 -0.98 -4.48 -6.61
N ALA A 93 -1.08 -5.48 -7.49
CA ALA A 93 0.04 -6.01 -8.25
C ALA A 93 0.57 -5.06 -9.35
N ASP A 94 -0.18 -4.00 -9.70
CA ASP A 94 0.24 -3.02 -10.72
C ASP A 94 1.21 -1.96 -10.15
N PHE A 95 1.35 -1.87 -8.82
CA PHE A 95 2.20 -0.89 -8.17
C PHE A 95 3.67 -1.33 -8.15
N HIS A 96 4.59 -0.37 -8.06
CA HIS A 96 6.00 -0.68 -7.82
C HIS A 96 6.28 -1.00 -6.35
N MET A 97 5.55 -0.33 -5.45
CA MET A 97 5.67 -0.51 -4.01
C MET A 97 4.31 -0.61 -3.32
N ILE A 98 4.23 -1.42 -2.27
CA ILE A 98 3.10 -1.55 -1.36
C ILE A 98 3.61 -1.21 0.05
N GLY A 99 3.21 -0.05 0.57
CA GLY A 99 3.57 0.39 1.91
C GLY A 99 2.43 0.20 2.90
N PHE A 100 2.56 -0.73 3.83
CA PHE A 100 1.61 -0.94 4.91
C PHE A 100 1.88 0.04 6.07
N SER A 101 0.89 0.85 6.42
CA SER A 101 0.91 1.68 7.63
C SER A 101 0.21 0.95 8.76
N VAL A 102 0.98 0.25 9.60
CA VAL A 102 0.41 -0.65 10.62
C VAL A 102 0.45 0.04 11.99
N THR A 103 -0.74 0.30 12.54
CA THR A 103 -0.89 1.02 13.81
C THR A 103 -1.08 0.06 14.99
N TYR A 104 -1.75 -1.08 14.77
CA TYR A 104 -2.10 -2.03 15.83
C TYR A 104 -1.65 -3.44 15.46
N GLU A 105 -1.20 -4.22 16.46
CA GLU A 105 -0.75 -5.60 16.24
C GLU A 105 -1.88 -6.51 15.71
N GLY A 106 -3.13 -6.21 16.09
CA GLY A 106 -4.30 -6.92 15.58
C GLY A 106 -4.47 -6.83 14.06
N ASP A 107 -3.87 -5.82 13.42
CA ASP A 107 -3.95 -5.63 11.97
C ASP A 107 -2.96 -6.53 11.20
N TYR A 108 -2.07 -7.28 11.86
CA TYR A 108 -1.11 -8.16 11.17
C TYR A 108 -1.79 -9.22 10.30
N ILE A 109 -2.93 -9.75 10.76
CA ILE A 109 -3.71 -10.71 9.97
C ILE A 109 -4.31 -10.02 8.74
N ASN A 110 -4.70 -8.75 8.87
CA ASN A 110 -5.26 -7.97 7.78
C ASN A 110 -4.21 -7.63 6.72
N VAL A 111 -2.94 -7.45 7.10
CA VAL A 111 -1.82 -7.33 6.15
C VAL A 111 -1.74 -8.58 5.25
N LEU A 112 -1.69 -9.78 5.87
CA LEU A 112 -1.63 -11.04 5.12
C LEU A 112 -2.87 -11.22 4.24
N ARG A 113 -4.02 -10.83 4.76
CA ARG A 113 -5.29 -10.86 4.04
C ARG A 113 -5.25 -9.98 2.79
N LEU A 114 -4.73 -8.77 2.90
CA LEU A 114 -4.63 -7.82 1.79
C LEU A 114 -3.63 -8.27 0.72
N LEU A 115 -2.49 -8.84 1.14
CA LEU A 115 -1.55 -9.48 0.20
C LEU A 115 -2.23 -10.61 -0.58
N GLN A 116 -2.98 -11.48 0.11
CA GLN A 116 -3.73 -12.56 -0.53
C GLN A 116 -4.78 -12.03 -1.52
N LEU A 117 -5.56 -11.01 -1.13
CA LEU A 117 -6.57 -10.40 -2.01
C LEU A 117 -5.96 -9.65 -3.21
N GLY A 118 -4.71 -9.19 -3.09
CA GLY A 118 -3.95 -8.57 -4.17
C GLY A 118 -3.21 -9.56 -5.07
N GLY A 119 -3.25 -10.86 -4.77
CA GLY A 119 -2.49 -11.87 -5.51
C GLY A 119 -0.97 -11.75 -5.32
N ILE A 120 -0.54 -11.12 -4.23
CA ILE A 120 0.88 -10.96 -3.90
C ILE A 120 1.33 -12.19 -3.09
N PRO A 121 2.47 -12.82 -3.44
CA PRO A 121 3.04 -13.89 -2.62
C PRO A 121 3.20 -13.43 -1.17
N LEU A 122 2.71 -14.25 -0.23
CA LEU A 122 2.66 -13.88 1.18
C LEU A 122 4.06 -13.68 1.74
N ARG A 123 4.93 -14.69 1.61
CA ARG A 123 6.30 -14.59 2.09
C ARG A 123 7.14 -13.78 1.12
N ALA A 124 8.02 -12.95 1.67
CA ALA A 124 8.98 -12.17 0.88
C ALA A 124 9.86 -13.07 0.00
N ALA A 125 10.26 -14.23 0.52
CA ALA A 125 11.08 -15.21 -0.18
C ALA A 125 10.41 -15.83 -1.42
N ASP A 126 9.08 -15.78 -1.53
CA ASP A 126 8.33 -16.34 -2.65
C ASP A 126 8.08 -15.30 -3.77
N ARG A 127 8.52 -14.05 -3.60
CA ARG A 127 8.30 -12.96 -4.55
C ARG A 127 9.32 -12.98 -5.69
N ARG A 128 8.82 -12.73 -6.90
CA ARG A 128 9.58 -12.69 -8.14
C ARG A 128 10.12 -11.29 -8.40
N PRO A 129 11.09 -11.13 -9.33
CA PRO A 129 11.68 -9.82 -9.62
C PRO A 129 10.70 -8.73 -10.04
N HIS A 130 9.56 -9.09 -10.65
CA HIS A 130 8.54 -8.14 -11.09
C HIS A 130 7.39 -7.95 -10.09
N ASP A 131 7.35 -8.69 -8.99
CA ASP A 131 6.36 -8.47 -7.95
C ASP A 131 6.74 -7.19 -7.16
N PRO A 132 5.75 -6.41 -6.65
CA PRO A 132 6.01 -5.16 -5.94
C PRO A 132 6.93 -5.36 -4.73
N LEU A 133 7.68 -4.31 -4.38
CA LEU A 133 8.33 -4.22 -3.08
C LEU A 133 7.27 -3.99 -2.01
N VAL A 134 7.25 -4.81 -0.97
CA VAL A 134 6.31 -4.72 0.14
C VAL A 134 7.06 -4.28 1.38
N LEU A 135 6.64 -3.16 1.96
CA LEU A 135 7.25 -2.60 3.15
C LEU A 135 6.21 -2.31 4.23
N MET A 136 6.69 -2.22 5.46
CA MET A 136 5.88 -1.85 6.62
C MET A 136 6.46 -0.61 7.29
N GLY A 137 5.57 0.32 7.64
CA GLY A 137 5.83 1.41 8.56
C GLY A 137 4.73 1.51 9.62
N GLY A 138 4.69 2.63 10.34
CA GLY A 138 3.76 2.87 11.44
C GLY A 138 4.29 2.38 12.78
N VAL A 139 3.48 2.52 13.84
CA VAL A 139 3.91 2.27 15.22
C VAL A 139 4.41 0.83 15.40
N CYS A 140 3.75 -0.13 14.77
CA CYS A 140 4.11 -1.54 14.86
C CYS A 140 5.46 -1.88 14.22
N ALA A 141 5.91 -1.10 13.22
CA ALA A 141 7.23 -1.28 12.62
C ALA A 141 8.35 -1.02 13.64
N PHE A 142 8.12 -0.07 14.56
CA PHE A 142 9.03 0.24 15.65
C PHE A 142 8.85 -0.70 16.85
N SER A 143 7.61 -1.01 17.24
CA SER A 143 7.34 -1.70 18.51
C SER A 143 7.48 -3.21 18.45
N ASN A 144 7.04 -3.86 17.36
CA ASN A 144 7.00 -5.32 17.27
C ASN A 144 6.92 -5.81 15.80
N PRO A 145 7.97 -5.60 14.99
CA PRO A 145 7.95 -5.96 13.57
C PRO A 145 8.12 -7.47 13.31
N GLU A 146 8.69 -8.21 14.26
CA GLU A 146 9.09 -9.62 14.10
C GLU A 146 7.96 -10.53 13.58
N PRO A 147 6.69 -10.44 14.05
CA PRO A 147 5.62 -11.33 13.59
C PRO A 147 5.29 -11.20 12.10
N VAL A 148 5.54 -10.03 11.51
CA VAL A 148 5.25 -9.73 10.10
C VAL A 148 6.49 -9.67 9.23
N ALA A 149 7.69 -9.68 9.82
CA ALA A 149 8.97 -9.60 9.10
C ALA A 149 9.12 -10.63 7.95
N PRO A 150 8.72 -11.92 8.08
CA PRO A 150 8.82 -12.88 6.98
C PRO A 150 7.97 -12.54 5.73
N PHE A 151 7.03 -11.60 5.88
CA PHE A 151 6.10 -11.15 4.84
C PHE A 151 6.42 -9.75 4.33
N MET A 152 7.47 -9.10 4.83
CA MET A 152 7.92 -7.80 4.38
C MET A 152 9.26 -7.94 3.67
N ASP A 153 9.48 -7.15 2.63
CA ASP A 153 10.81 -7.06 1.99
C ASP A 153 11.76 -6.24 2.84
N PHE A 154 11.23 -5.19 3.47
CA PHE A 154 11.93 -4.41 4.49
C PHE A 154 10.92 -3.69 5.39
N VAL A 155 11.39 -3.27 6.56
CA VAL A 155 10.59 -2.53 7.54
C VAL A 155 11.23 -1.15 7.71
N VAL A 156 10.42 -0.11 7.60
CA VAL A 156 10.84 1.29 7.75
C VAL A 156 10.61 1.71 9.20
N VAL A 157 11.72 1.93 9.91
CA VAL A 157 11.72 2.30 11.33
C VAL A 157 12.23 3.72 11.48
N GLY A 158 11.41 4.61 12.05
CA GLY A 158 11.76 6.01 12.32
C GLY A 158 10.66 6.98 11.89
N GLU A 159 11.02 8.24 11.69
CA GLU A 159 10.07 9.28 11.31
C GLU A 159 9.69 9.14 9.83
N GLY A 160 8.45 8.73 9.57
CA GLY A 160 8.01 8.37 8.24
C GLY A 160 8.06 9.51 7.21
N GLU A 161 8.01 10.78 7.64
CA GLU A 161 8.01 11.93 6.72
C GLU A 161 9.33 12.08 5.95
N GLU A 162 10.45 12.01 6.66
CA GLU A 162 11.79 12.09 6.06
C GLU A 162 12.13 10.80 5.32
N LEU A 163 11.88 9.66 5.96
CA LEU A 163 12.21 8.34 5.42
C LEU A 163 11.51 8.04 4.09
N VAL A 164 10.29 8.52 3.90
CA VAL A 164 9.58 8.33 2.65
C VAL A 164 10.22 9.11 1.51
N VAL A 165 10.70 10.33 1.74
CA VAL A 165 11.39 11.11 0.70
C VAL A 165 12.72 10.47 0.33
N GLU A 166 13.49 10.03 1.34
CA GLU A 166 14.77 9.33 1.14
C GLU A 166 14.58 8.01 0.39
N LEU A 167 13.60 7.20 0.80
CA LEU A 167 13.27 5.94 0.13
C LEU A 167 12.91 6.15 -1.34
N MET A 168 12.08 7.15 -1.62
CA MET A 168 11.68 7.46 -3.01
C MET A 168 12.87 7.95 -3.84
N ALA A 169 13.79 8.71 -3.25
CA ALA A 169 15.02 9.13 -3.92
C ALA A 169 15.95 7.93 -4.20
N ALA A 170 16.19 7.09 -3.19
CA ALA A 170 17.02 5.88 -3.31
C ALA A 170 16.47 4.93 -4.38
N TYR A 171 15.15 4.73 -4.42
CA TYR A 171 14.52 3.90 -5.44
C TYR A 171 14.68 4.48 -6.84
N ARG A 172 14.39 5.78 -7.03
CA ARG A 172 14.51 6.41 -8.35
C ARG A 172 15.93 6.37 -8.89
N ASP A 173 16.91 6.64 -8.03
CA ASP A 173 18.29 6.84 -8.46
C ASP A 173 19.04 5.49 -8.57
N GLY A 174 18.68 4.52 -7.71
CA GLY A 174 19.40 3.26 -7.53
C GLY A 174 18.67 1.99 -7.97
N TYR A 175 17.34 2.00 -8.17
CA TYR A 175 16.64 0.76 -8.52
C TYR A 175 17.05 0.28 -9.93
N ARG A 176 17.47 -0.98 -9.99
CA ARG A 176 17.81 -1.70 -11.22
C ARG A 176 17.02 -3.00 -11.27
N ASP A 177 17.09 -3.71 -10.16
CA ASP A 177 16.32 -4.91 -9.87
C ASP A 177 16.06 -5.00 -8.36
N ARG A 178 15.16 -5.92 -8.01
CA ARG A 178 14.70 -6.16 -6.65
C ARG A 178 15.84 -6.59 -5.71
N GLU A 179 16.68 -7.53 -6.13
CA GLU A 179 17.70 -8.13 -5.28
C GLU A 179 18.81 -7.12 -4.96
N GLY A 180 19.27 -6.38 -5.98
CA GLY A 180 20.26 -5.33 -5.82
C GLY A 180 19.76 -4.18 -4.96
N PHE A 181 18.50 -3.80 -5.10
CA PHE A 181 17.91 -2.77 -4.24
C PHE A 181 17.82 -3.21 -2.78
N LEU A 182 17.28 -4.41 -2.51
CA LEU A 182 17.12 -4.92 -1.16
C LEU A 182 18.46 -5.19 -0.45
N SER A 183 19.51 -5.55 -1.19
CA SER A 183 20.84 -5.76 -0.64
C SER A 183 21.57 -4.44 -0.30
N ALA A 184 21.06 -3.30 -0.76
CA ALA A 184 21.65 -1.97 -0.55
C ALA A 184 20.95 -1.16 0.55
N LEU A 185 19.83 -1.64 1.08
CA LEU A 185 19.11 -1.08 2.23
C LEU A 185 19.76 -1.52 3.55
#